data_AF-A0A641ARF2-F1
#
_entry.id   AF-A0A641ARF2-F1
#
_cell.length_a   1.000
_cell.length_b   1.000
_cell.length_c   1.000
_cell.angle_alpha   90.00
_cell.angle_beta   90.00
_cell.angle_gamma   90.00
#
_symmetry.space_group_name_H-M   'P 1'
#
loop_
_entity.id
_entity.type
_entity.pdbx_description
1 polymer ?
#
loop_
_entity_poly.entity_id
_entity_poly.type
_entity_poly.pdbx_seq_one_letter_code
_entity_poly.pdbx_strand_id
1 'polypeptide(L)'
;MDVAQPHGQLARPRPVLHRPSAGLGRAHVHRLGVTMPTTEGGLPYPASTDPIRLGAQRIRELAVAVDSKLVETNAQLASSLAQIADDIESIPKGEKGDPGGASPTDVAIALEDSDGPAGVILDERILELSVSIPPTRVAVAPLSAPNTVTTLGGALDNTFRTIMKLPFDTARWRLKFRNRNLLDNTVPVGAATITSVYQGTPSRPTTTTSGQRWVGTCTAALTLLQDADVAVPNTGAWAYSEWFDDGPEQFAANSEKVISIGVTAASGQVLAKGNGYQWARGSLAANAGSAALTTGTAGVGLDYLDVCVEYEFAAAVKVLLAVGDSNTLSYVPDAPPLIPTAAAGLLPFESWPAIAGAMGGFAVINLGVGSAQTPNFDPTSVSYIPALWDRLPAGVEIDAVINSLGTNDLGSSLTTFIGQMRAINAYERDTLGIPAAWWTTITQRCFPDLSYGPGVDAGAIKAGYLQANIAAGATSFSSSTAPPTGSLLLGTGANAEDVTVSSVTGAGPYTVNVSATVNAHYAGERWGVAAERLRTYKNNFLRQIPDGILGCFDFERGVESTPGSAQIDPRYAASDWLHFQRGVSATKAGLVVGTGIAPLFG
;
A
#
# COMPACT_ATOMS: atom_id res chain seq x y z
N MET A 1 8.61 11.98 -67.15
CA MET A 1 9.62 12.51 -66.22
C MET A 1 9.99 11.37 -65.29
N ASP A 2 11.01 10.63 -65.69
CA ASP A 2 11.65 9.59 -64.89
C ASP A 2 12.54 10.23 -63.84
N VAL A 3 12.44 9.81 -62.59
CA VAL A 3 13.49 10.02 -61.59
C VAL A 3 13.68 8.73 -60.80
N ALA A 4 14.84 8.12 -61.05
CA ALA A 4 15.34 6.91 -60.43
C ALA A 4 15.74 7.11 -58.96
N GLN A 5 15.55 6.09 -58.13
CA GLN A 5 16.18 5.96 -56.82
C GLN A 5 17.53 5.24 -56.94
N PRO A 6 18.59 5.66 -56.23
CA PRO A 6 19.78 4.84 -56.05
C PRO A 6 19.76 4.09 -54.71
N HIS A 7 20.04 2.80 -54.80
CA HIS A 7 20.45 1.95 -53.69
C HIS A 7 21.82 2.38 -53.15
N GLY A 8 21.92 2.48 -51.81
CA GLY A 8 23.20 2.65 -51.11
C GLY A 8 23.26 1.72 -49.89
N GLN A 9 23.82 0.53 -50.07
CA GLN A 9 24.24 -0.36 -48.98
C GLN A 9 25.52 0.18 -48.34
N LEU A 10 25.49 0.46 -47.04
CA LEU A 10 26.70 0.67 -46.22
C LEU A 10 26.85 -0.50 -45.24
N ALA A 11 27.86 -1.32 -45.50
CA ALA A 11 28.32 -2.37 -44.61
C ALA A 11 28.86 -1.78 -43.31
N ARG A 12 28.37 -2.24 -42.16
CA ARG A 12 28.92 -1.92 -40.84
C ARG A 12 29.99 -2.96 -40.45
N PRO A 13 31.14 -2.54 -39.88
CA PRO A 13 32.17 -3.47 -39.43
C PRO A 13 31.74 -4.18 -38.14
N ARG A 14 32.09 -5.47 -38.03
CA ARG A 14 31.94 -6.27 -36.81
C ARG A 14 32.93 -5.79 -35.74
N PRO A 15 32.52 -5.61 -34.48
CA PRO A 15 33.48 -5.39 -33.40
C PRO A 15 34.13 -6.72 -33.00
N VAL A 16 35.45 -6.74 -33.04
CA VAL A 16 36.33 -7.78 -32.50
C VAL A 16 36.40 -7.59 -30.98
N LEU A 17 35.88 -8.56 -30.23
CA LEU A 17 36.00 -8.62 -28.77
C LEU A 17 37.38 -9.18 -28.39
N HIS A 18 38.27 -8.29 -27.93
CA HIS A 18 39.47 -8.67 -27.19
C HIS A 18 39.08 -9.11 -25.77
N ARG A 19 39.46 -10.34 -25.38
CA ARG A 19 39.44 -10.80 -23.99
C ARG A 19 40.69 -10.28 -23.26
N PRO A 20 40.56 -9.64 -22.09
CA PRO A 20 41.62 -9.61 -21.09
C PRO A 20 41.37 -10.70 -20.05
N SER A 21 42.32 -11.63 -19.94
CA SER A 21 42.44 -12.57 -18.84
C SER A 21 43.25 -11.93 -17.69
N ALA A 22 42.60 -11.66 -16.56
CA ALA A 22 43.20 -11.47 -15.24
C ALA A 22 42.07 -11.70 -14.21
N GLY A 23 42.11 -12.72 -13.37
CA GLY A 23 42.92 -12.75 -12.16
C GLY A 23 41.97 -12.76 -10.95
N LEU A 24 41.33 -13.90 -10.68
CA LEU A 24 40.41 -14.05 -9.55
C LEU A 24 41.18 -14.14 -8.24
N GLY A 25 41.18 -13.05 -7.47
CA GLY A 25 41.48 -13.09 -6.04
C GLY A 25 40.33 -13.76 -5.29
N ARG A 26 40.64 -14.82 -4.54
CA ARG A 26 39.70 -15.52 -3.67
C ARG A 26 39.36 -14.65 -2.45
N ALA A 27 38.10 -14.21 -2.34
CA ALA A 27 37.54 -13.76 -1.07
C ALA A 27 37.08 -14.98 -0.27
N HIS A 28 37.62 -15.13 0.94
CA HIS A 28 37.21 -16.14 1.91
C HIS A 28 35.79 -15.85 2.41
N VAL A 29 34.82 -16.66 1.99
CA VAL A 29 33.50 -16.73 2.62
C VAL A 29 33.56 -17.84 3.68
N HIS A 30 33.45 -17.46 4.94
CA HIS A 30 33.19 -18.41 6.03
C HIS A 30 31.76 -18.97 5.85
N ARG A 31 31.65 -20.14 5.22
CA ARG A 31 30.45 -20.98 5.32
C ARG A 31 30.43 -21.66 6.68
N LEU A 32 29.46 -21.31 7.52
CA LEU A 32 29.00 -22.17 8.60
C LEU A 32 28.31 -23.40 7.97
N GLY A 33 29.09 -24.45 7.76
CA GLY A 33 28.58 -25.74 7.31
C GLY A 33 27.92 -26.47 8.48
N VAL A 34 26.59 -26.55 8.47
CA VAL A 34 25.87 -27.56 9.25
C VAL A 34 25.92 -28.85 8.46
N THR A 35 26.78 -29.78 8.88
CA THR A 35 26.84 -31.14 8.33
C THR A 35 25.66 -31.93 8.87
N MET A 36 24.71 -32.30 8.01
CA MET A 36 23.69 -33.29 8.37
C MET A 36 24.30 -34.69 8.24
N PRO A 37 24.18 -35.56 9.25
CA PRO A 37 24.74 -36.90 9.19
C PRO A 37 23.92 -37.78 8.23
N THR A 38 24.59 -38.35 7.23
CA THR A 38 24.05 -39.49 6.48
C THR A 38 24.09 -40.72 7.38
N THR A 39 22.92 -41.32 7.64
CA THR A 39 22.84 -42.63 8.30
C THR A 39 22.26 -43.65 7.33
N GLU A 40 23.13 -44.57 6.90
CA GLU A 40 22.73 -45.94 6.61
C GLU A 40 22.23 -46.58 7.92
N GLY A 41 21.07 -47.22 7.87
CA GLY A 41 20.53 -47.98 9.02
C GLY A 41 19.11 -47.53 9.37
N GLY A 42 18.13 -48.26 8.84
CA GLY A 42 16.71 -48.01 9.11
C GLY A 42 16.35 -48.26 10.57
N LEU A 43 15.83 -47.21 11.22
CA LEU A 43 14.91 -47.27 12.35
C LEU A 43 13.86 -46.14 12.18
N PRO A 44 12.60 -46.36 12.60
CA PRO A 44 11.52 -45.40 12.37
C PRO A 44 11.65 -44.18 13.30
N TYR A 45 11.49 -42.98 12.72
CA TYR A 45 11.37 -41.72 13.46
C TYR A 45 10.11 -41.74 14.34
N PRO A 46 10.16 -41.27 15.61
CA PRO A 46 8.97 -41.00 16.38
C PRO A 46 8.26 -39.77 15.79
N ALA A 47 7.00 -39.94 15.43
CA ALA A 47 6.11 -38.85 15.05
C ALA A 47 5.81 -38.00 16.29
N SER A 48 6.40 -36.80 16.43
CA SER A 48 5.77 -35.62 17.07
C SER A 48 6.70 -34.40 17.31
N THR A 49 7.45 -33.91 16.32
CA THR A 49 7.99 -32.53 16.43
C THR A 49 7.63 -31.72 15.20
N ASP A 50 6.48 -31.06 15.30
CA ASP A 50 6.00 -30.05 14.38
C ASP A 50 7.03 -28.91 14.28
N PRO A 51 7.63 -28.65 13.10
CA PRO A 51 8.61 -27.57 12.89
C PRO A 51 8.09 -26.20 13.33
N ILE A 52 6.77 -25.98 13.27
CA ILE A 52 6.11 -24.74 13.67
C ILE A 52 6.20 -24.56 15.19
N ARG A 53 6.05 -25.64 15.97
CA ARG A 53 6.22 -25.59 17.43
C ARG A 53 7.65 -25.29 17.85
N LEU A 54 8.64 -25.83 17.13
CA LEU A 54 10.05 -25.57 17.41
C LEU A 54 10.43 -24.11 17.10
N GLY A 55 9.88 -23.54 16.03
CA GLY A 55 10.02 -22.11 15.71
C GLY A 55 9.37 -21.20 16.74
N ALA A 56 8.13 -21.50 17.16
CA ALA A 56 7.41 -20.72 18.17
C ALA A 56 8.06 -20.80 19.57
N GLN A 57 8.76 -21.89 19.89
CA GLN A 57 9.52 -22.01 21.13
C GLN A 57 10.79 -21.15 21.10
N ARG A 58 11.55 -21.17 20.00
CA ARG A 58 12.76 -20.34 19.85
C ARG A 58 12.45 -18.84 19.89
N ILE A 59 11.33 -18.41 19.32
CA ILE A 59 10.88 -17.00 19.38
C ILE A 59 10.59 -16.59 20.83
N ARG A 60 9.96 -17.46 21.63
CA ARG A 60 9.71 -17.18 23.06
C ARG A 60 11.01 -17.10 23.86
N GLU A 61 11.95 -18.02 23.61
CA GLU A 61 13.26 -18.00 24.26
C GLU A 61 14.05 -16.72 23.92
N LEU A 62 13.97 -16.26 22.67
CA LEU A 62 14.58 -14.99 22.24
C LEU A 62 13.92 -13.78 22.93
N ALA A 63 12.59 -13.75 23.00
CA ALA A 63 11.85 -12.66 23.64
C ALA A 63 12.19 -12.53 25.14
N VAL A 64 12.31 -13.65 25.85
CA VAL A 64 12.73 -13.68 27.27
C VAL A 64 14.17 -13.19 27.44
N ALA A 65 15.08 -13.54 26.52
CA ALA A 65 16.46 -13.09 26.56
C ALA A 65 16.60 -11.58 26.32
N VAL A 66 15.81 -11.02 25.38
CA VAL A 66 15.77 -9.58 25.10
C VAL A 66 15.23 -8.80 26.30
N ASP A 67 14.11 -9.25 26.90
CA ASP A 67 13.51 -8.61 28.07
C ASP A 67 14.48 -8.61 29.28
N SER A 68 15.16 -9.73 29.50
CA SER A 68 16.18 -9.84 30.56
C SER A 68 17.35 -8.87 30.36
N LYS A 69 17.79 -8.65 29.12
CA LYS A 69 18.88 -7.70 28.81
C LYS A 69 18.42 -6.24 28.94
N LEU A 70 17.17 -5.96 28.63
CA LEU A 70 16.57 -4.64 28.81
C LEU A 70 16.46 -4.27 30.30
N VAL A 71 16.03 -5.23 31.14
CA VAL A 71 15.99 -5.07 32.60
C VAL A 71 17.39 -4.83 33.17
N GLU A 72 18.40 -5.59 32.73
CA GLU A 72 19.80 -5.40 33.15
C GLU A 72 20.33 -4.00 32.78
N THR A 73 20.00 -3.53 31.56
CA THR A 73 20.44 -2.22 31.04
C THR A 73 19.78 -1.07 31.82
N ASN A 74 18.48 -1.19 32.12
CA ASN A 74 17.75 -0.21 32.93
C ASN A 74 18.25 -0.16 34.39
N ALA A 75 18.61 -1.31 34.96
CA ALA A 75 19.22 -1.36 36.30
C ALA A 75 20.60 -0.69 36.34
N GLN A 76 21.42 -0.90 35.30
CA GLN A 76 22.72 -0.22 35.18
C GLN A 76 22.56 1.29 35.02
N LEU A 77 21.60 1.76 34.22
CA LEU A 77 21.31 3.18 34.06
C LEU A 77 20.83 3.81 35.38
N ALA A 78 19.93 3.15 36.10
CA ALA A 78 19.45 3.61 37.41
C ALA A 78 20.59 3.69 38.43
N SER A 79 21.51 2.72 38.43
CA SER A 79 22.70 2.73 39.29
C SER A 79 23.65 3.89 38.95
N SER A 80 23.88 4.17 37.67
CA SER A 80 24.71 5.30 37.24
C SER A 80 24.09 6.65 37.61
N LEU A 81 22.77 6.79 37.50
CA LEU A 81 22.06 8.01 37.90
C LEU A 81 22.09 8.22 39.42
N ALA A 82 21.98 7.16 40.21
CA ALA A 82 22.11 7.24 41.66
C ALA A 82 23.53 7.68 42.08
N GLN A 83 24.58 7.13 41.44
CA GLN A 83 25.95 7.54 41.70
C GLN A 83 26.20 9.02 41.39
N ILE A 84 25.65 9.51 40.26
CA ILE A 84 25.75 10.94 39.90
C ILE A 84 25.07 11.83 40.96
N ALA A 85 23.91 11.41 41.48
CA ALA A 85 23.22 12.15 42.53
C ALA A 85 24.04 12.21 43.83
N ASP A 86 24.63 11.09 44.25
CA ASP A 86 25.51 11.02 45.42
C ASP A 86 26.76 11.89 45.24
N ASP A 87 27.35 11.88 44.04
CA ASP A 87 28.52 12.69 43.72
C ASP A 87 28.19 14.20 43.81
N ILE A 88 27.00 14.62 43.35
CA ILE A 88 26.52 16.00 43.47
C ILE A 88 26.30 16.39 44.94
N GLU A 89 25.73 15.51 45.76
CA GLU A 89 25.51 15.78 47.19
C GLU A 89 26.81 15.83 48.00
N SER A 90 27.85 15.15 47.53
CA SER A 90 29.17 15.12 48.16
C SER A 90 30.01 16.39 47.95
N ILE A 91 29.58 17.29 47.05
CA ILE A 91 30.24 18.57 46.81
C ILE A 91 30.18 19.41 48.11
N PRO A 92 31.33 19.76 48.73
CA PRO A 92 31.36 20.52 49.96
C PRO A 92 30.65 21.86 49.78
N LYS A 93 29.54 22.06 50.50
CA LYS A 93 28.86 23.36 50.55
C LYS A 93 29.81 24.34 51.25
N GLY A 94 30.55 25.12 50.46
CA GLY A 94 31.42 26.17 50.95
C GLY A 94 30.68 27.07 51.93
N GLU A 95 31.35 27.44 53.02
CA GLU A 95 30.79 28.29 54.07
C GLU A 95 30.21 29.59 53.47
N LYS A 96 28.96 29.88 53.84
CA LYS A 96 28.22 31.08 53.46
C LYS A 96 29.01 32.33 53.85
N GLY A 97 29.61 33.00 52.88
CA GLY A 97 29.86 34.45 52.93
C GLY A 97 28.55 35.21 52.70
N ASP A 98 28.33 36.27 53.47
CA ASP A 98 27.12 37.09 53.50
C ASP A 98 26.65 37.62 52.12
N PRO A 99 25.33 37.76 51.88
CA PRO A 99 24.79 38.11 50.58
C PRO A 99 24.73 39.64 50.38
N GLY A 100 25.68 40.18 49.61
CA GLY A 100 25.51 41.47 48.92
C GLY A 100 24.71 41.25 47.63
N GLY A 101 23.60 41.98 47.48
CA GLY A 101 22.56 41.71 46.49
C GLY A 101 23.00 41.64 45.02
N ALA A 102 22.54 40.59 44.34
CA ALA A 102 22.46 40.51 42.88
C ALA A 102 21.16 39.77 42.47
N SER A 103 20.55 40.26 41.39
CA SER A 103 19.29 39.81 40.77
C SER A 103 19.39 38.41 40.16
N PRO A 104 18.29 37.61 40.10
CA PRO A 104 18.34 36.18 39.77
C PRO A 104 18.35 35.86 38.26
N THR A 105 19.23 36.47 37.47
CA THR A 105 19.33 36.17 36.02
C THR A 105 20.71 35.91 35.46
N ASP A 106 21.79 36.01 36.22
CA ASP A 106 23.14 35.69 35.72
C ASP A 106 23.89 34.79 36.69
N VAL A 107 23.72 33.48 36.56
CA VAL A 107 24.74 32.52 37.05
C VAL A 107 25.76 32.36 35.92
N ALA A 108 26.52 33.42 35.68
CA ALA A 108 27.81 33.28 35.03
C ALA A 108 28.76 32.72 36.10
N ILE A 109 29.19 31.47 35.94
CA ILE A 109 30.26 30.89 36.75
C ILE A 109 31.53 31.65 36.37
N ALA A 110 31.84 32.67 37.16
CA ALA A 110 33.15 33.32 37.12
C ALA A 110 34.16 32.35 37.77
N LEU A 111 34.92 31.65 36.92
CA LEU A 111 36.18 31.04 37.33
C LEU A 111 37.21 32.17 37.44
N GLU A 112 37.38 32.71 38.65
CA GLU A 112 38.51 33.58 38.94
C GLU A 112 39.79 32.75 39.03
N ASP A 113 40.81 33.24 38.32
CA ASP A 113 42.19 32.79 38.33
C ASP A 113 42.70 32.55 39.77
N SER A 114 42.98 31.30 40.11
CA SER A 114 43.83 30.97 41.24
C SER A 114 45.04 30.17 40.75
N ASP A 115 46.19 30.84 40.77
CA ASP A 115 47.51 30.27 40.50
C ASP A 115 47.88 29.21 41.55
N GLY A 116 47.44 27.97 41.35
CA GLY A 116 47.80 26.82 42.18
C GLY A 116 47.96 25.55 41.33
N PRO A 117 49.03 24.75 41.52
CA PRO A 117 49.30 23.57 40.71
C PRO A 117 48.49 22.38 41.21
N ALA A 118 47.18 22.43 41.00
CA ALA A 118 46.28 21.27 41.07
C ALA A 118 44.99 21.63 40.33
N GLY A 119 45.12 21.94 39.03
CA GLY A 119 43.98 22.01 38.13
C GLY A 119 43.30 20.64 38.11
N VAL A 120 42.23 20.50 38.89
CA VAL A 120 41.23 19.47 38.63
C VAL A 120 40.70 19.80 37.25
N ILE A 121 41.18 19.04 36.26
CA ILE A 121 40.58 18.99 34.93
C ILE A 121 39.18 18.41 35.17
N LEU A 122 38.22 19.28 35.50
CA LEU A 122 36.82 19.07 35.19
C LEU A 122 36.78 19.14 33.67
N ASP A 123 37.15 17.99 33.10
CA ASP A 123 37.05 17.65 31.70
C ASP A 123 35.71 18.17 31.19
N GLU A 124 35.68 18.75 30.01
CA GLU A 124 34.51 19.31 29.31
C GLU A 124 33.45 18.23 28.97
N ARG A 125 33.42 17.14 29.74
CA ARG A 125 32.40 16.09 29.82
C ARG A 125 31.25 16.43 30.75
N ILE A 126 30.96 17.71 30.97
CA ILE A 126 29.56 18.14 30.85
C ILE A 126 29.29 18.03 29.33
N LEU A 127 29.25 16.82 28.74
CA LEU A 127 27.98 16.11 28.54
C LEU A 127 26.87 17.16 28.46
N GLU A 128 26.94 17.98 27.41
CA GLU A 128 25.81 18.12 26.51
C GLU A 128 25.29 16.71 26.26
N LEU A 129 24.48 16.23 27.20
CA LEU A 129 23.38 15.33 26.96
C LEU A 129 22.43 16.15 26.09
N SER A 130 22.89 16.47 24.88
CA SER A 130 22.03 16.69 23.74
C SER A 130 21.24 15.39 23.73
N VAL A 131 20.04 15.46 24.31
CA VAL A 131 19.01 14.47 24.10
C VAL A 131 18.81 14.54 22.60
N SER A 132 19.60 13.74 21.88
CA SER A 132 19.47 13.50 20.46
C SER A 132 18.05 13.02 20.32
N ILE A 133 17.15 13.93 19.95
CA ILE A 133 15.80 13.57 19.56
C ILE A 133 16.01 12.43 18.58
N PRO A 134 15.51 11.23 18.87
CA PRO A 134 15.71 10.08 18.00
C PRO A 134 15.34 10.55 16.59
N PRO A 135 16.20 10.32 15.58
CA PRO A 135 15.88 10.77 14.23
C PRO A 135 14.45 10.34 13.89
N THR A 136 13.65 11.24 13.34
CA THR A 136 12.29 10.92 12.89
C THR A 136 12.34 10.58 11.40
N ARG A 137 11.45 9.68 11.00
CA ARG A 137 11.17 9.41 9.59
C ARG A 137 9.77 9.91 9.26
N VAL A 138 9.56 10.26 8.00
CA VAL A 138 8.29 10.79 7.50
C VAL A 138 7.64 9.75 6.58
N ALA A 139 6.32 9.60 6.65
CA ALA A 139 5.55 8.87 5.67
C ALA A 139 4.22 9.58 5.40
N VAL A 140 3.47 9.06 4.43
CA VAL A 140 2.17 9.60 4.03
C VAL A 140 1.13 8.49 3.92
N ALA A 141 -0.05 8.72 4.47
CA ALA A 141 -1.22 7.88 4.31
C ALA A 141 -2.29 8.64 3.51
N PRO A 142 -2.50 8.30 2.23
CA PRO A 142 -3.60 8.88 1.46
C PRO A 142 -4.94 8.49 2.08
N LEU A 143 -5.83 9.47 2.23
CA LEU A 143 -7.21 9.30 2.68
C LEU A 143 -8.18 9.31 1.50
N SER A 144 -7.77 9.90 0.37
CA SER A 144 -8.51 9.87 -0.89
C SER A 144 -7.62 9.50 -2.07
N ALA A 145 -8.26 9.25 -3.21
CA ALA A 145 -7.61 8.99 -4.49
C ALA A 145 -8.48 9.53 -5.64
N PRO A 146 -8.58 10.85 -5.80
CA PRO A 146 -9.42 11.43 -6.83
C PRO A 146 -8.96 11.01 -8.23
N ASN A 147 -9.87 10.44 -9.00
CA ASN A 147 -9.60 9.87 -10.32
C ASN A 147 -10.57 10.40 -11.40
N THR A 148 -11.37 11.41 -11.06
CA THR A 148 -12.30 12.10 -11.95
C THR A 148 -12.36 13.60 -11.62
N VAL A 149 -13.03 14.37 -12.47
CA VAL A 149 -13.31 15.79 -12.26
C VAL A 149 -14.82 16.03 -12.36
N THR A 150 -15.37 16.88 -11.50
CA THR A 150 -16.81 17.18 -11.50
C THR A 150 -17.08 18.65 -11.27
N THR A 151 -18.10 19.19 -11.95
CA THR A 151 -18.61 20.54 -11.74
C THR A 151 -19.68 20.51 -10.66
N LEU A 152 -19.55 21.37 -9.66
CA LEU A 152 -20.53 21.47 -8.58
C LEU A 152 -21.81 22.15 -9.08
N GLY A 153 -22.95 21.45 -9.03
CA GLY A 153 -24.26 22.02 -9.36
C GLY A 153 -24.82 23.00 -8.31
N GLY A 154 -24.22 23.04 -7.12
CA GLY A 154 -24.53 23.96 -6.02
C GLY A 154 -23.29 24.24 -5.19
N ALA A 155 -23.35 25.16 -4.23
CA ALA A 155 -22.24 25.36 -3.32
C ALA A 155 -21.97 24.08 -2.53
N LEU A 156 -20.69 23.70 -2.44
CA LEU A 156 -20.24 22.66 -1.54
C LEU A 156 -20.14 23.30 -0.15
N ASP A 157 -20.84 22.73 0.81
CA ASP A 157 -20.74 23.09 2.23
C ASP A 157 -20.99 21.81 3.02
N ASN A 158 -19.93 21.04 3.24
CA ASN A 158 -20.01 19.67 3.74
C ASN A 158 -18.94 19.38 4.79
N THR A 159 -19.26 18.44 5.66
CA THR A 159 -18.29 17.75 6.51
C THR A 159 -17.91 16.43 5.88
N PHE A 160 -16.61 16.10 5.87
CA PHE A 160 -16.10 14.79 5.48
C PHE A 160 -15.34 14.16 6.64
N ARG A 161 -15.61 12.88 6.92
CA ARG A 161 -14.92 12.12 7.96
C ARG A 161 -14.41 10.77 7.45
N THR A 162 -13.23 10.38 7.90
CA THR A 162 -12.74 9.00 7.76
C THR A 162 -12.11 8.53 9.05
N ILE A 163 -11.83 7.24 9.15
CA ILE A 163 -11.09 6.66 10.29
C ILE A 163 -9.72 6.24 9.80
N MET A 164 -8.70 6.67 10.52
CA MET A 164 -7.32 6.25 10.33
C MET A 164 -6.83 5.48 11.54
N LYS A 165 -5.90 4.56 11.29
CA LYS A 165 -5.21 3.77 12.30
C LYS A 165 -3.80 3.51 11.79
N LEU A 166 -2.80 3.75 12.65
CA LEU A 166 -1.39 3.49 12.38
C LEU A 166 -0.87 2.41 13.34
N PRO A 167 0.16 1.63 12.95
CA PRO A 167 0.70 0.58 13.82
C PRO A 167 1.77 1.08 14.82
N PHE A 168 2.11 2.36 14.79
CA PHE A 168 3.08 3.01 15.68
C PHE A 168 2.55 4.37 16.13
N ASP A 169 3.19 4.91 17.16
CA ASP A 169 2.94 6.25 17.65
C ASP A 169 3.52 7.30 16.68
N THR A 170 2.80 8.41 16.49
CA THR A 170 3.34 9.57 15.76
C THR A 170 4.03 10.55 16.70
N ALA A 171 5.09 11.18 16.21
CA ALA A 171 5.72 12.33 16.86
C ALA A 171 4.98 13.63 16.53
N ARG A 172 4.59 13.77 15.26
CA ARG A 172 3.71 14.82 14.76
C ARG A 172 3.06 14.40 13.46
N TRP A 173 1.97 15.06 13.07
CA TRP A 173 1.31 14.82 11.78
C TRP A 173 0.61 16.07 11.26
N ARG A 174 0.26 16.08 9.97
CA ARG A 174 -0.52 17.13 9.32
C ARG A 174 -1.34 16.57 8.16
N LEU A 175 -2.32 17.34 7.71
CA LEU A 175 -3.07 17.06 6.49
C LEU A 175 -2.47 17.83 5.31
N LYS A 176 -2.49 17.18 4.15
CA LYS A 176 -2.18 17.79 2.84
C LYS A 176 -3.41 17.71 1.95
N PHE A 177 -3.67 18.79 1.22
CA PHE A 177 -4.81 18.92 0.33
C PHE A 177 -4.35 19.40 -1.05
N ARG A 178 -4.85 18.80 -2.13
CA ARG A 178 -4.71 19.39 -3.47
C ARG A 178 -5.93 19.11 -4.33
N ASN A 179 -6.27 20.05 -5.20
CA ASN A 179 -7.31 19.85 -6.22
C ASN A 179 -6.67 19.31 -7.51
N ARG A 180 -6.58 17.98 -7.66
CA ARG A 180 -5.96 17.34 -8.83
C ARG A 180 -6.56 15.95 -9.09
N ASN A 181 -6.81 15.64 -10.36
CA ASN A 181 -7.16 14.30 -10.81
C ASN A 181 -5.89 13.46 -10.98
N LEU A 182 -5.83 12.30 -10.33
CA LEU A 182 -4.66 11.42 -10.31
C LEU A 182 -4.67 10.35 -11.39
N LEU A 183 -5.71 10.32 -12.23
CA LEU A 183 -5.82 9.38 -13.34
C LEU A 183 -5.44 10.00 -14.70
N ASP A 184 -5.45 11.32 -14.80
CA ASP A 184 -5.07 12.03 -16.04
C ASP A 184 -4.22 13.30 -15.79
N ASN A 185 -3.82 13.54 -14.53
CA ASN A 185 -3.07 14.72 -14.09
C ASN A 185 -3.81 16.07 -14.25
N THR A 186 -5.11 16.07 -14.57
CA THR A 186 -5.88 17.31 -14.73
C THR A 186 -5.90 18.09 -13.43
N VAL A 187 -5.67 19.39 -13.53
CA VAL A 187 -5.79 20.36 -12.43
C VAL A 187 -7.09 21.13 -12.61
N PRO A 188 -8.12 20.85 -11.81
CA PRO A 188 -9.35 21.62 -11.87
C PRO A 188 -9.11 23.04 -11.36
N VAL A 189 -9.68 24.03 -12.07
CA VAL A 189 -9.53 25.46 -11.72
C VAL A 189 -10.36 25.89 -10.51
N GLY A 190 -11.12 24.96 -9.92
CA GLY A 190 -11.98 25.27 -8.80
C GLY A 190 -11.18 25.53 -7.51
N ALA A 191 -11.56 26.58 -6.78
CA ALA A 191 -11.06 26.82 -5.43
C ALA A 191 -11.96 26.12 -4.40
N ALA A 192 -11.35 25.59 -3.35
CA ALA A 192 -12.03 25.04 -2.18
C ALA A 192 -11.30 25.51 -0.92
N THR A 193 -12.02 25.57 0.19
CA THR A 193 -11.45 25.94 1.50
C THR A 193 -11.71 24.81 2.48
N ILE A 194 -10.66 24.39 3.19
CA ILE A 194 -10.81 23.56 4.39
C ILE A 194 -11.03 24.53 5.54
N THR A 195 -12.24 24.56 6.08
CA THR A 195 -12.64 25.53 7.12
C THR A 195 -12.18 25.17 8.52
N SER A 196 -11.95 23.88 8.75
CA SER A 196 -11.55 23.37 10.06
C SER A 196 -11.08 21.92 9.97
N VAL A 197 -10.24 21.53 10.92
CA VAL A 197 -9.75 20.15 11.10
C VAL A 197 -10.03 19.72 12.53
N TYR A 198 -10.61 18.53 12.67
CA TYR A 198 -10.98 17.94 13.95
C TYR A 198 -10.51 16.49 14.03
N GLN A 199 -10.27 16.02 15.26
CA GLN A 199 -10.05 14.60 15.56
C GLN A 199 -11.01 14.07 16.62
N GLY A 200 -11.25 12.77 16.62
CA GLY A 200 -12.04 12.13 17.67
C GLY A 200 -11.89 10.63 17.72
N THR A 201 -12.69 10.00 18.57
CA THR A 201 -12.77 8.54 18.68
C THR A 201 -14.05 8.05 18.00
N PRO A 202 -13.97 7.07 17.09
CA PRO A 202 -15.17 6.57 16.42
C PRO A 202 -16.09 5.86 17.41
N SER A 203 -17.39 6.11 17.29
CA SER A 203 -18.42 5.29 17.92
C SER A 203 -18.88 4.24 16.92
N ARG A 204 -18.67 2.96 17.25
CA ARG A 204 -19.20 1.83 16.50
C ARG A 204 -20.47 1.36 17.20
N PRO A 205 -21.67 1.59 16.63
CA PRO A 205 -22.90 1.09 17.23
C PRO A 205 -22.82 -0.44 17.32
N THR A 206 -23.00 -0.99 18.52
CA THR A 206 -23.02 -2.44 18.74
C THR A 206 -24.34 -3.09 18.32
N THR A 207 -25.34 -2.30 17.94
CA THR A 207 -26.74 -2.73 17.80
C THR A 207 -27.31 -2.68 16.38
N THR A 208 -26.60 -2.14 15.38
CA THR A 208 -27.14 -2.06 14.01
C THR A 208 -26.86 -3.35 13.24
N THR A 209 -27.94 -4.07 12.94
CA THR A 209 -28.01 -5.21 12.02
C THR A 209 -27.89 -4.84 10.53
N SER A 210 -27.75 -3.55 10.20
CA SER A 210 -27.52 -3.08 8.83
C SER A 210 -26.02 -2.97 8.56
N GLY A 211 -25.58 -3.40 7.37
CA GLY A 211 -24.17 -3.46 6.93
C GLY A 211 -23.43 -2.11 6.81
N GLN A 212 -23.81 -1.08 7.58
CA GLN A 212 -23.15 0.22 7.61
C GLN A 212 -22.02 0.21 8.64
N ARG A 213 -20.80 0.08 8.13
CA ARG A 213 -19.54 -0.06 8.87
C ARG A 213 -19.25 1.05 9.89
N TRP A 214 -19.54 2.30 9.55
CA TRP A 214 -19.42 3.48 10.40
C TRP A 214 -19.93 4.68 9.58
N VAL A 215 -20.89 5.43 10.13
CA VAL A 215 -21.58 6.52 9.39
C VAL A 215 -21.13 7.92 9.82
N GLY A 216 -19.92 8.02 10.39
CA GLY A 216 -19.37 9.29 10.87
C GLY A 216 -19.67 9.60 12.34
N THR A 217 -20.20 8.64 13.10
CA THR A 217 -20.54 8.79 14.53
C THR A 217 -19.30 8.72 15.42
N CYS A 218 -19.20 9.62 16.40
CA CYS A 218 -18.11 9.67 17.37
C CYS A 218 -18.65 9.48 18.79
N THR A 219 -17.79 9.07 19.72
CA THR A 219 -18.19 8.83 21.12
C THR A 219 -18.52 10.12 21.88
N ALA A 220 -17.94 11.24 21.44
CA ALA A 220 -18.17 12.58 21.97
C ALA A 220 -18.01 13.61 20.83
N ALA A 221 -18.19 14.90 21.15
CA ALA A 221 -17.77 15.98 20.26
C ALA A 221 -16.27 15.86 19.95
N LEU A 222 -15.88 16.21 18.74
CA LEU A 222 -14.50 16.08 18.29
C LEU A 222 -13.67 17.25 18.81
N THR A 223 -12.39 16.99 19.04
CA THR A 223 -11.40 18.01 19.41
C THR A 223 -11.01 18.80 18.17
N LEU A 224 -11.12 20.12 18.26
CA LEU A 224 -10.65 21.06 17.24
C LEU A 224 -9.13 21.04 17.23
N LEU A 225 -8.54 20.77 16.06
CA LEU A 225 -7.10 20.82 15.84
C LEU A 225 -6.69 22.13 15.17
N GLN A 226 -7.48 22.58 14.19
CA GLN A 226 -7.23 23.81 13.47
C GLN A 226 -8.55 24.49 13.11
N ASP A 227 -8.69 25.77 13.45
CA ASP A 227 -9.84 26.62 13.14
C ASP A 227 -9.60 27.61 11.99
N ALA A 228 -8.32 27.77 11.60
CA ALA A 228 -7.95 28.66 10.51
C ALA A 228 -8.23 28.02 9.14
N ASP A 229 -8.89 28.78 8.26
CA ASP A 229 -9.15 28.39 6.88
C ASP A 229 -7.84 28.03 6.14
N VAL A 230 -7.81 26.84 5.53
CA VAL A 230 -6.78 26.43 4.57
C VAL A 230 -7.34 26.55 3.15
N ALA A 231 -6.89 27.57 2.42
CA ALA A 231 -7.21 27.72 1.01
C ALA A 231 -6.51 26.63 0.18
N VAL A 232 -7.28 25.82 -0.54
CA VAL A 232 -6.74 24.80 -1.46
C VAL A 232 -6.51 25.45 -2.83
N PRO A 233 -5.25 25.52 -3.32
CA PRO A 233 -4.94 26.19 -4.57
C PRO A 233 -5.61 25.53 -5.77
N ASN A 234 -6.06 26.35 -6.71
CA ASN A 234 -6.54 25.92 -8.02
C ASN A 234 -5.40 25.61 -9.02
N THR A 235 -4.15 25.61 -8.55
CA THR A 235 -2.95 25.25 -9.33
C THR A 235 -2.60 23.77 -9.21
N GLY A 236 -3.34 23.02 -8.37
CA GLY A 236 -3.08 21.62 -8.07
C GLY A 236 -1.82 21.40 -7.23
N ALA A 237 -1.25 22.47 -6.66
CA ALA A 237 -0.22 22.42 -5.63
C ALA A 237 -0.81 21.95 -4.29
N TRP A 238 0.05 21.44 -3.41
CA TRP A 238 -0.33 21.08 -2.06
C TRP A 238 -0.57 22.32 -1.19
N ALA A 239 -1.72 22.36 -0.52
CA ALA A 239 -1.92 23.10 0.71
C ALA A 239 -1.77 22.17 1.92
N TYR A 240 -1.49 22.77 3.09
CA TYR A 240 -1.14 22.05 4.30
C TYR A 240 -1.93 22.60 5.48
N SER A 241 -2.37 21.73 6.37
CA SER A 241 -2.68 22.12 7.75
C SER A 241 -1.37 22.47 8.49
N GLU A 242 -1.50 23.02 9.69
CA GLU A 242 -0.38 23.05 10.63
C GLU A 242 0.08 21.64 11.01
N TRP A 243 1.28 21.55 11.59
CA TRP A 243 1.74 20.32 12.23
C TRP A 243 1.10 20.22 13.61
N PHE A 244 0.48 19.08 13.90
CA PHE A 244 -0.05 18.73 15.20
C PHE A 244 1.01 17.90 15.92
N ASP A 245 1.64 18.47 16.96
CA ASP A 245 2.72 17.87 17.76
C ASP A 245 2.37 17.72 19.25
N ASP A 246 1.17 18.15 19.66
CA ASP A 246 0.67 17.96 21.03
C ASP A 246 0.29 16.50 21.31
N GLY A 247 0.69 15.98 22.47
CA GLY A 247 0.55 14.56 22.85
C GLY A 247 -0.87 13.98 22.69
N PRO A 248 -1.95 14.64 23.16
CA PRO A 248 -3.33 14.17 22.98
C PRO A 248 -3.79 14.10 21.51
N GLU A 249 -3.09 14.81 20.63
CA GLU A 249 -3.37 14.91 19.20
C GLU A 249 -2.63 13.88 18.35
N GLN A 250 -1.64 13.22 18.93
CA GLN A 250 -0.92 12.16 18.25
C GLN A 250 -1.79 10.91 18.02
N PHE A 251 -1.47 10.21 16.93
CA PHE A 251 -1.95 8.86 16.74
C PHE A 251 -1.19 7.95 17.70
N ALA A 252 -1.91 7.35 18.65
CA ALA A 252 -1.37 6.24 19.42
C ALA A 252 -1.38 4.97 18.57
N ALA A 253 -0.35 4.14 18.73
CA ALA A 253 -0.18 2.88 18.04
C ALA A 253 -1.44 2.02 18.17
N ASN A 254 -1.91 1.52 17.04
CA ASN A 254 -3.07 0.66 16.90
C ASN A 254 -4.40 1.24 17.42
N SER A 255 -4.48 2.56 17.61
CA SER A 255 -5.71 3.26 17.98
C SER A 255 -6.44 3.83 16.77
N GLU A 256 -7.77 3.70 16.75
CA GLU A 256 -8.61 4.29 15.70
C GLU A 256 -8.88 5.75 16.02
N LYS A 257 -8.61 6.62 15.06
CA LYS A 257 -8.87 8.06 15.15
C LYS A 257 -9.76 8.48 13.99
N VAL A 258 -10.80 9.24 14.30
CA VAL A 258 -11.60 9.94 13.29
C VAL A 258 -10.86 11.19 12.90
N ILE A 259 -10.69 11.40 11.59
CA ILE A 259 -10.27 12.67 11.01
C ILE A 259 -11.52 13.28 10.39
N SER A 260 -11.84 14.52 10.75
CA SER A 260 -13.03 15.23 10.30
C SER A 260 -12.64 16.61 9.78
N ILE A 261 -13.07 16.93 8.56
CA ILE A 261 -12.78 18.21 7.90
C ILE A 261 -14.07 18.88 7.44
N GLY A 262 -14.16 20.20 7.64
CA GLY A 262 -15.19 21.03 7.03
C GLY A 262 -14.70 21.59 5.70
N VAL A 263 -15.46 21.43 4.62
CA VAL A 263 -15.04 21.85 3.27
C VAL A 263 -16.12 22.71 2.62
N THR A 264 -15.71 23.85 2.10
CA THR A 264 -16.56 24.75 1.32
C THR A 264 -16.02 25.02 -0.08
N ALA A 265 -16.91 25.20 -1.05
CA ALA A 265 -16.60 25.69 -2.39
C ALA A 265 -17.85 26.34 -3.01
N ALA A 266 -17.66 27.37 -3.83
CA ALA A 266 -18.78 28.04 -4.50
C ALA A 266 -19.47 27.11 -5.54
N SER A 267 -20.72 27.44 -5.90
CA SER A 267 -21.40 26.79 -7.02
C SER A 267 -20.65 26.99 -8.33
N GLY A 268 -20.67 26.01 -9.22
CA GLY A 268 -19.98 26.05 -10.51
C GLY A 268 -18.47 25.82 -10.44
N GLN A 269 -17.89 25.68 -9.25
CA GLN A 269 -16.49 25.29 -9.11
C GLN A 269 -16.29 23.86 -9.63
N VAL A 270 -15.13 23.62 -10.23
CA VAL A 270 -14.75 22.31 -10.75
C VAL A 270 -13.73 21.69 -9.80
N LEU A 271 -14.07 20.57 -9.19
CA LEU A 271 -13.24 19.90 -8.21
C LEU A 271 -12.89 18.48 -8.65
N ALA A 272 -11.70 18.04 -8.26
CA ALA A 272 -11.29 16.65 -8.36
C ALA A 272 -12.11 15.84 -7.36
N LYS A 273 -12.57 14.69 -7.80
CA LYS A 273 -13.38 13.75 -7.05
C LYS A 273 -12.91 12.36 -7.39
N GLY A 274 -13.00 11.41 -6.48
CA GLY A 274 -12.85 10.04 -6.95
C GLY A 274 -12.86 8.98 -5.91
N ASN A 275 -12.53 7.80 -6.41
CA ASN A 275 -12.85 6.55 -5.79
C ASN A 275 -11.69 6.08 -4.94
N GLY A 276 -11.75 6.41 -3.65
CA GLY A 276 -10.80 5.97 -2.65
C GLY A 276 -11.46 5.16 -1.56
N TYR A 277 -11.08 5.50 -0.34
CA TYR A 277 -11.60 4.87 0.87
C TYR A 277 -13.01 5.33 1.20
N GLN A 278 -13.62 4.66 2.18
CA GLN A 278 -14.89 5.09 2.73
C GLN A 278 -14.74 6.44 3.44
N TRP A 279 -15.62 7.36 3.08
CA TRP A 279 -15.86 8.59 3.81
C TRP A 279 -17.29 8.61 4.35
N ALA A 280 -17.48 9.23 5.50
CA ALA A 280 -18.77 9.69 5.98
C ALA A 280 -18.92 11.18 5.64
N ARG A 281 -20.04 11.56 5.02
CA ARG A 281 -20.35 12.91 4.59
C ARG A 281 -21.58 13.42 5.33
N GLY A 282 -21.51 14.64 5.85
CA GLY A 282 -22.66 15.37 6.40
C GLY A 282 -22.78 16.75 5.75
N SER A 283 -23.98 17.33 5.80
CA SER A 283 -24.20 18.72 5.39
C SER A 283 -23.56 19.70 6.36
N LEU A 284 -23.16 20.87 5.85
CA LEU A 284 -22.50 21.99 6.54
C LEU A 284 -21.08 21.66 6.99
N ALA A 285 -20.12 22.50 6.62
CA ALA A 285 -18.73 22.41 7.04
C ALA A 285 -18.59 22.65 8.56
N ALA A 286 -19.43 23.51 9.13
CA ALA A 286 -19.47 23.80 10.57
C ALA A 286 -19.83 22.57 11.44
N ASN A 287 -20.38 21.50 10.86
CA ASN A 287 -20.66 20.25 11.59
C ASN A 287 -19.42 19.36 11.78
N ALA A 288 -18.23 19.79 11.35
CA ALA A 288 -17.01 18.99 11.46
C ALA A 288 -16.68 18.59 12.92
N GLY A 289 -16.99 19.42 13.91
CA GLY A 289 -16.79 19.13 15.34
C GLY A 289 -17.89 18.30 16.03
N SER A 290 -19.04 18.07 15.38
CA SER A 290 -20.21 17.47 16.02
C SER A 290 -20.04 15.97 16.31
N ALA A 291 -20.53 15.47 17.45
CA ALA A 291 -20.43 14.04 17.77
C ALA A 291 -21.10 13.12 16.73
N ALA A 292 -22.17 13.58 16.09
CA ALA A 292 -22.85 12.88 15.01
C ALA A 292 -23.08 13.81 13.81
N LEU A 293 -23.21 13.22 12.62
CA LEU A 293 -23.55 13.95 11.40
C LEU A 293 -25.08 13.95 11.24
N THR A 294 -25.69 15.13 11.13
CA THR A 294 -27.15 15.33 11.04
C THR A 294 -27.79 14.65 9.82
N THR A 295 -27.01 14.40 8.76
CA THR A 295 -27.41 13.74 7.50
C THR A 295 -26.35 12.75 7.01
N GLY A 296 -25.67 12.09 7.96
CA GLY A 296 -24.51 11.23 7.70
C GLY A 296 -24.77 10.17 6.64
N THR A 297 -24.09 10.27 5.50
CA THR A 297 -24.04 9.22 4.47
C THR A 297 -22.63 8.67 4.42
N ALA A 298 -22.46 7.35 4.45
CA ALA A 298 -21.16 6.71 4.24
C ALA A 298 -21.09 6.02 2.88
N GLY A 299 -19.94 6.11 2.24
CA GLY A 299 -19.69 5.46 0.95
C GLY A 299 -18.31 5.76 0.38
N VAL A 300 -18.00 5.11 -0.74
CA VAL A 300 -16.85 5.41 -1.59
C VAL A 300 -17.14 6.60 -2.51
N GLY A 301 -16.12 7.35 -2.88
CA GLY A 301 -16.25 8.44 -3.85
C GLY A 301 -17.17 9.57 -3.40
N LEU A 302 -17.32 9.75 -2.08
CA LEU A 302 -18.05 10.88 -1.50
C LEU A 302 -17.16 12.11 -1.33
N ASP A 303 -15.85 11.88 -1.24
CA ASP A 303 -14.80 12.85 -1.03
C ASP A 303 -14.44 13.65 -2.27
N TYR A 304 -14.01 14.87 -2.02
CA TYR A 304 -13.40 15.77 -2.99
C TYR A 304 -11.95 15.99 -2.58
N LEU A 305 -11.13 16.38 -3.56
CA LEU A 305 -9.70 16.66 -3.39
C LEU A 305 -8.86 15.41 -3.13
N ASP A 306 -7.56 15.55 -3.35
CA ASP A 306 -6.57 14.61 -2.89
C ASP A 306 -6.13 15.01 -1.48
N VAL A 307 -6.45 14.16 -0.51
CA VAL A 307 -6.28 14.36 0.92
C VAL A 307 -5.36 13.27 1.44
N CYS A 308 -4.29 13.69 2.09
CA CYS A 308 -3.29 12.80 2.67
C CYS A 308 -2.99 13.22 4.11
N VAL A 309 -2.63 12.26 4.95
CA VAL A 309 -2.00 12.51 6.26
C VAL A 309 -0.51 12.29 6.09
N GLU A 310 0.29 13.33 6.29
CA GLU A 310 1.74 13.25 6.42
C GLU A 310 2.08 13.16 7.90
N TYR A 311 2.93 12.21 8.29
CA TYR A 311 3.20 11.95 9.70
C TYR A 311 4.66 11.55 9.92
N GLU A 312 5.17 11.91 11.09
CA GLU A 312 6.49 11.56 11.59
C GLU A 312 6.42 10.50 12.68
N PHE A 313 7.41 9.62 12.71
CA PHE A 313 7.51 8.51 13.64
C PHE A 313 8.99 8.15 13.87
N ALA A 314 9.25 7.25 14.84
CA ALA A 314 10.60 6.87 15.23
C ALA A 314 11.41 6.27 14.05
N ALA A 315 12.68 6.66 13.87
CA ALA A 315 13.50 6.17 12.75
C ALA A 315 13.72 4.67 12.69
N ALA A 316 13.56 3.96 13.81
CA ALA A 316 13.65 2.50 13.84
C ALA A 316 12.56 1.83 12.99
N VAL A 317 11.42 2.48 12.80
CA VAL A 317 10.32 1.95 11.99
C VAL A 317 10.69 2.05 10.51
N LYS A 318 10.47 0.94 9.81
CA LYS A 318 10.73 0.80 8.40
C LYS A 318 9.56 1.28 7.54
N VAL A 319 9.82 1.67 6.29
CA VAL A 319 8.83 2.22 5.36
C VAL A 319 8.69 1.33 4.14
N LEU A 320 7.47 0.82 3.92
CA LEU A 320 7.06 0.11 2.72
C LEU A 320 6.26 1.04 1.81
N LEU A 321 6.71 1.18 0.57
CA LEU A 321 5.94 1.80 -0.51
C LEU A 321 5.08 0.74 -1.20
N ALA A 322 3.78 0.98 -1.34
CA ALA A 322 2.89 0.18 -2.17
C ALA A 322 2.41 1.01 -3.36
N VAL A 323 2.81 0.60 -4.57
CA VAL A 323 2.41 1.22 -5.84
C VAL A 323 1.33 0.35 -6.47
N GLY A 324 0.21 0.95 -6.91
CA GLY A 324 -0.82 0.13 -7.53
C GLY A 324 -2.10 0.83 -7.95
N ASP A 325 -3.09 0.00 -8.27
CA ASP A 325 -4.39 0.41 -8.76
C ASP A 325 -5.50 0.29 -7.69
N SER A 326 -6.76 0.15 -8.11
CA SER A 326 -7.91 -0.11 -7.23
C SER A 326 -7.72 -1.31 -6.31
N ASN A 327 -7.03 -2.36 -6.74
CA ASN A 327 -6.76 -3.53 -5.88
C ASN A 327 -5.84 -3.19 -4.71
N THR A 328 -5.01 -2.16 -4.83
CA THR A 328 -4.09 -1.70 -3.78
C THR A 328 -4.79 -0.81 -2.76
N LEU A 329 -5.76 -0.02 -3.21
CA LEU A 329 -6.76 0.62 -2.33
C LEU A 329 -7.75 -0.39 -1.76
N SER A 330 -7.79 -1.60 -2.34
CA SER A 330 -8.80 -2.63 -2.07
C SER A 330 -10.23 -2.12 -2.37
N TYR A 331 -10.33 -1.24 -3.37
CA TYR A 331 -11.54 -0.63 -3.92
C TYR A 331 -12.24 -1.57 -4.92
N VAL A 332 -13.58 -1.67 -4.86
CA VAL A 332 -14.40 -2.34 -5.88
C VAL A 332 -15.54 -1.40 -6.29
N PRO A 333 -15.63 -1.00 -7.57
CA PRO A 333 -16.60 0.01 -8.01
C PRO A 333 -18.04 -0.48 -8.16
N ASP A 334 -18.30 -1.72 -8.59
CA ASP A 334 -19.56 -1.99 -9.32
C ASP A 334 -20.28 -3.28 -8.94
N ALA A 335 -20.22 -3.68 -7.69
CA ALA A 335 -21.01 -4.82 -7.28
C ALA A 335 -22.35 -4.37 -6.66
N PRO A 336 -23.50 -4.76 -7.22
CA PRO A 336 -24.77 -4.55 -6.55
C PRO A 336 -24.65 -5.22 -5.18
N PRO A 337 -24.84 -4.48 -4.09
CA PRO A 337 -24.71 -5.09 -2.80
C PRO A 337 -25.86 -6.10 -2.68
N LEU A 338 -25.54 -7.34 -2.32
CA LEU A 338 -26.54 -8.36 -1.97
C LEU A 338 -27.46 -7.86 -0.84
N ILE A 339 -27.04 -6.80 -0.12
CA ILE A 339 -27.82 -6.03 0.84
C ILE A 339 -28.02 -4.60 0.30
N PRO A 340 -29.25 -4.11 0.03
CA PRO A 340 -29.53 -2.82 -0.62
C PRO A 340 -29.04 -1.54 0.09
N THR A 341 -28.38 -1.64 1.24
CA THR A 341 -28.02 -0.50 2.09
C THR A 341 -26.56 -0.09 1.89
N ALA A 342 -26.35 1.00 1.13
CA ALA A 342 -25.11 1.77 0.93
C ALA A 342 -23.83 0.97 0.54
N ALA A 343 -23.18 1.36 -0.55
CA ALA A 343 -21.88 0.84 -0.95
C ALA A 343 -20.78 1.26 0.06
N ALA A 344 -20.69 0.55 1.17
CA ALA A 344 -19.64 0.75 2.17
C ALA A 344 -18.29 0.31 1.59
N GLY A 345 -17.34 1.24 1.53
CA GLY A 345 -15.98 0.97 1.08
C GLY A 345 -15.06 0.47 2.19
N LEU A 346 -13.79 0.27 1.85
CA LEU A 346 -12.76 0.10 2.86
C LEU A 346 -12.35 1.42 3.50
N LEU A 347 -12.21 1.48 4.82
CA LEU A 347 -11.45 2.56 5.48
C LEU A 347 -9.96 2.39 5.14
N PRO A 348 -9.16 3.47 5.17
CA PRO A 348 -7.74 3.46 4.77
C PRO A 348 -6.91 2.30 5.36
N PHE A 349 -7.09 2.03 6.65
CA PHE A 349 -6.33 1.02 7.40
C PHE A 349 -6.73 -0.44 7.11
N GLU A 350 -7.77 -0.67 6.30
CA GLU A 350 -8.18 -2.03 5.88
C GLU A 350 -7.73 -2.42 4.47
N SER A 351 -7.01 -1.53 3.79
CA SER A 351 -6.31 -1.91 2.56
C SER A 351 -5.22 -2.94 2.87
N TRP A 352 -4.95 -3.87 1.94
CA TRP A 352 -3.92 -4.89 2.16
C TRP A 352 -2.54 -4.31 2.53
N PRO A 353 -2.07 -3.15 1.98
CA PRO A 353 -0.81 -2.59 2.40
C PRO A 353 -0.84 -2.17 3.87
N ALA A 354 -1.91 -1.49 4.31
CA ALA A 354 -2.04 -1.05 5.69
C ALA A 354 -2.14 -2.22 6.68
N ILE A 355 -2.87 -3.29 6.31
CA ILE A 355 -2.91 -4.52 7.11
C ILE A 355 -1.53 -5.17 7.18
N ALA A 356 -0.78 -5.21 6.07
CA ALA A 356 0.59 -5.74 6.07
C ALA A 356 1.50 -4.93 7.00
N GLY A 357 1.39 -3.60 6.97
CA GLY A 357 2.11 -2.70 7.89
C GLY A 357 1.78 -2.97 9.35
N ALA A 358 0.51 -3.18 9.66
CA ALA A 358 0.09 -3.53 11.02
C ALA A 358 0.58 -4.91 11.46
N MET A 359 0.58 -5.90 10.57
CA MET A 359 1.06 -7.25 10.86
C MET A 359 2.59 -7.31 10.99
N GLY A 360 3.32 -6.50 10.20
CA GLY A 360 4.78 -6.52 10.13
C GLY A 360 5.49 -5.42 10.92
N GLY A 361 4.75 -4.50 11.55
CA GLY A 361 5.33 -3.43 12.37
C GLY A 361 6.04 -2.33 11.57
N PHE A 362 5.53 -2.00 10.38
CA PHE A 362 6.14 -0.99 9.50
C PHE A 362 5.17 0.07 8.99
N ALA A 363 5.71 1.24 8.66
CA ALA A 363 4.99 2.32 8.02
C ALA A 363 4.72 1.99 6.56
N VAL A 364 3.57 2.44 6.06
CA VAL A 364 3.14 2.14 4.70
C VAL A 364 2.73 3.42 4.00
N ILE A 365 3.30 3.62 2.81
CA ILE A 365 2.87 4.63 1.86
C ILE A 365 2.10 3.93 0.76
N ASN A 366 0.78 4.12 0.71
CA ASN A 366 -0.07 3.49 -0.30
C ASN A 366 -0.37 4.48 -1.43
N LEU A 367 0.33 4.37 -2.56
CA LEU A 367 0.11 5.20 -3.76
C LEU A 367 -1.01 4.67 -4.67
N GLY A 368 -1.82 3.73 -4.19
CA GLY A 368 -2.96 3.18 -4.94
C GLY A 368 -3.88 4.27 -5.50
N VAL A 369 -4.28 4.13 -6.76
CA VAL A 369 -5.33 4.96 -7.39
C VAL A 369 -6.27 4.08 -8.20
N GLY A 370 -7.58 4.25 -7.98
CA GLY A 370 -8.59 3.51 -8.71
C GLY A 370 -8.45 3.70 -10.23
N SER A 371 -8.48 2.59 -10.97
CA SER A 371 -8.31 2.54 -12.43
C SER A 371 -6.91 2.85 -12.98
N ALA A 372 -5.91 3.11 -12.14
CA ALA A 372 -4.54 3.35 -12.60
C ALA A 372 -3.97 2.14 -13.36
N GLN A 373 -3.12 2.43 -14.34
CA GLN A 373 -2.43 1.48 -15.21
C GLN A 373 -0.90 1.65 -15.07
N THR A 374 -0.11 0.67 -15.51
CA THR A 374 1.36 0.80 -15.55
C THR A 374 1.88 2.07 -16.27
N PRO A 375 1.35 2.52 -17.43
CA PRO A 375 1.79 3.78 -18.05
C PRO A 375 1.58 5.04 -17.22
N ASN A 376 0.77 5.02 -16.16
CA ASN A 376 0.58 6.19 -15.29
C ASN A 376 1.76 6.41 -14.35
N PHE A 377 2.45 5.33 -13.96
CA PHE A 377 3.60 5.36 -13.05
C PHE A 377 4.95 5.35 -13.79
N ASP A 378 4.99 4.88 -15.04
CA ASP A 378 6.19 4.85 -15.87
C ASP A 378 6.61 6.27 -16.33
N PRO A 379 7.76 6.81 -15.88
CA PRO A 379 8.21 8.16 -16.25
C PRO A 379 8.60 8.33 -17.72
N THR A 380 8.69 7.23 -18.49
CA THR A 380 8.98 7.25 -19.93
C THR A 380 7.71 7.23 -20.80
N SER A 381 6.55 7.02 -20.17
CA SER A 381 5.25 6.93 -20.83
C SER A 381 4.68 8.32 -21.12
N VAL A 382 3.95 8.44 -22.25
CA VAL A 382 3.18 9.65 -22.58
C VAL A 382 1.97 9.86 -21.66
N SER A 383 1.51 8.80 -20.99
CA SER A 383 0.41 8.85 -20.01
C SER A 383 0.92 8.92 -18.57
N TYR A 384 2.22 9.23 -18.39
CA TYR A 384 2.84 9.41 -17.09
C TYR A 384 2.15 10.52 -16.28
N ILE A 385 1.93 10.26 -14.99
CA ILE A 385 1.29 11.18 -14.06
C ILE A 385 2.27 11.47 -12.92
N PRO A 386 3.07 12.56 -13.02
CA PRO A 386 4.03 12.94 -11.98
C PRO A 386 3.37 13.08 -10.61
N ALA A 387 2.12 13.55 -10.58
CA ALA A 387 1.37 13.78 -9.36
C ALA A 387 1.18 12.53 -8.49
N LEU A 388 1.27 11.32 -9.05
CA LEU A 388 1.23 10.07 -8.27
C LEU A 388 2.46 9.95 -7.36
N TRP A 389 3.64 10.27 -7.88
CA TRP A 389 4.91 10.27 -7.15
C TRP A 389 5.06 11.50 -6.24
N ASP A 390 4.48 12.65 -6.62
CA ASP A 390 4.47 13.88 -5.80
C ASP A 390 3.69 13.77 -4.47
N ARG A 391 3.06 12.61 -4.21
CA ARG A 391 2.51 12.28 -2.89
C ARG A 391 3.60 11.95 -1.88
N LEU A 392 4.74 11.43 -2.33
CA LEU A 392 5.87 11.10 -1.47
C LEU A 392 6.35 12.37 -0.74
N PRO A 393 6.55 12.32 0.58
CA PRO A 393 7.18 13.41 1.32
C PRO A 393 8.57 13.72 0.79
N ALA A 394 8.98 14.99 0.85
CA ALA A 394 10.34 15.36 0.49
C ALA A 394 11.34 14.68 1.44
N GLY A 395 12.38 14.06 0.89
CA GLY A 395 13.40 13.38 1.70
C GLY A 395 12.93 12.09 2.36
N VAL A 396 11.78 11.51 1.96
CA VAL A 396 11.36 10.22 2.48
C VAL A 396 12.39 9.14 2.17
N GLU A 397 12.81 8.42 3.20
CA GLU A 397 13.59 7.19 3.04
C GLU A 397 12.61 6.01 2.93
N ILE A 398 12.76 5.18 1.90
CA ILE A 398 11.90 4.03 1.64
C ILE A 398 12.75 2.76 1.66
N ASP A 399 12.41 1.81 2.53
CA ASP A 399 13.19 0.57 2.69
C ASP A 399 12.82 -0.48 1.65
N ALA A 400 11.56 -0.49 1.20
CA ALA A 400 11.05 -1.47 0.25
C ALA A 400 9.90 -0.91 -0.59
N VAL A 401 9.72 -1.46 -1.79
CA VAL A 401 8.55 -1.19 -2.64
C VAL A 401 7.87 -2.47 -3.12
N ILE A 402 6.54 -2.46 -3.16
CA ILE A 402 5.72 -3.49 -3.80
C ILE A 402 4.92 -2.86 -4.92
N ASN A 403 5.13 -3.36 -6.14
CA ASN A 403 4.34 -3.00 -7.31
C ASN A 403 3.20 -3.99 -7.52
N SER A 404 1.97 -3.51 -7.29
CA SER A 404 0.71 -4.22 -7.49
C SER A 404 -0.13 -3.53 -8.59
N LEU A 405 0.44 -3.50 -9.80
CA LEU A 405 -0.15 -2.96 -11.03
C LEU A 405 -0.48 -4.07 -12.03
N GLY A 406 -1.18 -3.71 -13.11
CA GLY A 406 -1.46 -4.59 -14.24
C GLY A 406 -2.92 -4.99 -14.41
N THR A 407 -3.76 -4.76 -13.39
CA THR A 407 -5.19 -5.12 -13.47
C THR A 407 -5.91 -4.33 -14.55
N ASN A 408 -5.58 -3.05 -14.71
CA ASN A 408 -6.20 -2.18 -15.74
C ASN A 408 -5.43 -2.22 -17.07
N ASP A 409 -4.33 -2.96 -17.12
CA ASP A 409 -3.52 -3.18 -18.31
C ASP A 409 -3.97 -4.43 -19.09
N LEU A 410 -5.02 -5.14 -18.69
CA LEU A 410 -5.43 -6.37 -19.37
C LEU A 410 -5.88 -6.17 -20.83
N GLY A 411 -6.00 -4.93 -21.32
CA GLY A 411 -6.13 -4.59 -22.74
C GLY A 411 -4.81 -4.28 -23.47
N SER A 412 -3.68 -4.12 -22.76
CA SER A 412 -2.37 -3.76 -23.33
C SER A 412 -1.53 -4.99 -23.67
N SER A 413 -0.64 -4.84 -24.66
CA SER A 413 0.27 -5.90 -25.08
C SER A 413 1.23 -6.32 -23.95
N LEU A 414 1.67 -7.58 -23.96
CA LEU A 414 2.65 -8.07 -22.99
C LEU A 414 3.96 -7.28 -23.06
N THR A 415 4.46 -6.99 -24.28
CA THR A 415 5.70 -6.22 -24.49
C THR A 415 5.63 -4.83 -23.86
N THR A 416 4.50 -4.12 -24.06
CA THR A 416 4.28 -2.79 -23.47
C THR A 416 4.29 -2.86 -21.95
N PHE A 417 3.57 -3.82 -21.37
CA PHE A 417 3.52 -4.03 -19.92
C PHE A 417 4.90 -4.32 -19.32
N ILE A 418 5.68 -5.20 -19.96
CA ILE A 418 7.05 -5.52 -19.53
C ILE A 418 7.95 -4.28 -19.55
N GLY A 419 7.88 -3.49 -20.62
CA GLY A 419 8.64 -2.24 -20.74
C GLY A 419 8.34 -1.27 -19.60
N GLN A 420 7.06 -1.06 -19.31
CA GLN A 420 6.60 -0.14 -18.26
C GLN A 420 6.98 -0.62 -16.85
N MET A 421 6.77 -1.91 -16.53
CA MET A 421 7.19 -2.45 -15.23
C MET A 421 8.70 -2.32 -15.00
N ARG A 422 9.51 -2.48 -16.05
CA ARG A 422 10.96 -2.27 -15.97
C ARG A 422 11.32 -0.80 -15.78
N ALA A 423 10.64 0.11 -16.46
CA ALA A 423 10.87 1.54 -16.32
C ALA A 423 10.48 2.06 -14.92
N ILE A 424 9.38 1.56 -14.36
CA ILE A 424 8.97 1.83 -12.98
C ILE A 424 10.04 1.35 -11.99
N ASN A 425 10.50 0.10 -12.11
CA ASN A 425 11.56 -0.44 -11.25
C ASN A 425 12.88 0.35 -11.36
N ALA A 426 13.25 0.78 -12.58
CA ALA A 426 14.42 1.61 -12.79
C ALA A 426 14.27 2.98 -12.10
N TYR A 427 13.09 3.61 -12.18
CA TYR A 427 12.82 4.86 -11.47
C TYR A 427 12.90 4.69 -9.95
N GLU A 428 12.28 3.65 -9.40
CA GLU A 428 12.31 3.34 -7.97
C GLU A 428 13.74 3.12 -7.46
N ARG A 429 14.54 2.35 -8.18
CA ARG A 429 15.93 2.07 -7.80
C ARG A 429 16.85 3.27 -8.01
N ASP A 430 16.84 3.84 -9.22
CA ASP A 430 17.87 4.79 -9.66
C ASP A 430 17.53 6.24 -9.28
N THR A 431 16.24 6.58 -9.17
CA THR A 431 15.79 7.94 -8.83
C THR A 431 15.37 8.06 -7.37
N LEU A 432 14.62 7.08 -6.85
CA LEU A 432 14.16 7.10 -5.46
C LEU A 432 15.12 6.39 -4.49
N GLY A 433 16.12 5.65 -5.00
CA GLY A 433 17.12 4.97 -4.16
C GLY A 433 16.57 3.80 -3.37
N ILE A 434 15.45 3.20 -3.79
CA ILE A 434 14.79 2.12 -3.04
C ILE A 434 15.62 0.83 -3.18
N PRO A 435 16.10 0.24 -2.06
CA PRO A 435 17.06 -0.85 -2.13
C PRO A 435 16.42 -2.21 -2.43
N ALA A 436 15.11 -2.34 -2.29
CA ALA A 436 14.41 -3.61 -2.37
C ALA A 436 13.03 -3.46 -3.03
N ALA A 437 12.77 -4.25 -4.07
CA ALA A 437 11.53 -4.21 -4.83
C ALA A 437 10.92 -5.61 -5.00
N TRP A 438 9.60 -5.70 -4.87
CA TRP A 438 8.81 -6.89 -5.19
C TRP A 438 7.69 -6.53 -6.15
N TRP A 439 7.27 -7.52 -6.91
CA TRP A 439 6.06 -7.44 -7.71
C TRP A 439 4.96 -8.32 -7.12
N THR A 440 3.72 -8.07 -7.52
CA THR A 440 2.61 -8.97 -7.21
C THR A 440 1.97 -9.47 -8.49
N THR A 441 1.54 -10.73 -8.51
CA THR A 441 0.69 -11.22 -9.61
C THR A 441 -0.67 -10.53 -9.61
N ILE A 442 -1.25 -10.36 -10.80
CA ILE A 442 -2.59 -9.80 -11.00
C ILE A 442 -3.64 -10.83 -10.56
N THR A 443 -4.48 -10.46 -9.57
CA THR A 443 -5.59 -11.31 -9.12
C THR A 443 -6.65 -11.47 -10.20
N GLN A 444 -7.40 -12.56 -10.11
CA GLN A 444 -8.57 -12.81 -10.94
C GLN A 444 -9.60 -11.69 -10.80
N ARG A 445 -10.34 -11.37 -11.88
CA ARG A 445 -11.55 -10.52 -11.80
C ARG A 445 -12.85 -11.33 -11.85
N CYS A 446 -12.80 -12.65 -12.09
CA CYS A 446 -14.01 -13.44 -12.22
C CYS A 446 -14.58 -13.76 -10.84
N PHE A 447 -15.69 -13.11 -10.53
CA PHE A 447 -16.53 -13.50 -9.42
C PHE A 447 -17.26 -14.80 -9.80
N PRO A 448 -17.19 -15.85 -8.97
CA PRO A 448 -17.97 -17.04 -9.20
C PRO A 448 -19.45 -16.68 -9.05
N ASP A 449 -20.21 -16.82 -10.14
CA ASP A 449 -21.67 -17.02 -10.11
C ASP A 449 -22.61 -15.83 -9.93
N LEU A 450 -22.13 -14.58 -9.99
CA LEU A 450 -23.06 -13.48 -10.22
C LEU A 450 -23.25 -13.33 -11.72
N SER A 451 -24.37 -13.88 -12.18
CA SER A 451 -25.08 -13.44 -13.36
C SER A 451 -25.18 -11.91 -13.33
N TYR A 452 -24.16 -11.23 -13.83
CA TYR A 452 -24.24 -9.83 -14.19
C TYR A 452 -25.44 -9.75 -15.13
N GLY A 453 -26.50 -9.08 -14.68
CA GLY A 453 -27.73 -8.94 -15.45
C GLY A 453 -27.42 -8.48 -16.87
N PRO A 454 -28.27 -8.80 -17.85
CA PRO A 454 -28.06 -8.42 -19.24
C PRO A 454 -27.89 -6.90 -19.32
N GLY A 455 -26.66 -6.43 -19.57
CA GLY A 455 -26.37 -4.99 -19.72
C GLY A 455 -25.05 -4.47 -19.15
N VAL A 456 -24.26 -5.26 -18.40
CA VAL A 456 -22.99 -4.77 -17.83
C VAL A 456 -21.78 -5.23 -18.65
N ASP A 457 -21.04 -4.22 -19.13
CA ASP A 457 -19.79 -4.16 -19.90
C ASP A 457 -19.18 -5.43 -20.52
N ALA A 458 -18.91 -5.31 -21.83
CA ALA A 458 -18.12 -6.23 -22.65
C ALA A 458 -16.66 -6.44 -22.17
N GLY A 459 -16.23 -5.77 -21.09
CA GLY A 459 -14.90 -5.90 -20.47
C GLY A 459 -14.80 -6.85 -19.28
N ALA A 460 -15.92 -7.47 -18.83
CA ALA A 460 -15.87 -8.46 -17.76
C ALA A 460 -15.08 -9.70 -18.21
N ILE A 461 -14.12 -10.15 -17.39
CA ILE A 461 -13.39 -11.41 -17.63
C ILE A 461 -14.41 -12.55 -17.58
N LYS A 462 -14.88 -13.02 -18.74
CA LYS A 462 -15.74 -14.19 -18.85
C LYS A 462 -14.87 -15.43 -18.98
N ALA A 463 -15.16 -16.42 -18.15
CA ALA A 463 -14.55 -17.74 -18.20
C ALA A 463 -15.65 -18.80 -18.05
N GLY A 464 -15.35 -20.01 -18.49
CA GLY A 464 -16.23 -21.17 -18.35
C GLY A 464 -15.46 -22.46 -18.44
N TYR A 465 -16.20 -23.56 -18.38
CA TYR A 465 -15.67 -24.92 -18.43
C TYR A 465 -16.27 -25.70 -19.58
N LEU A 466 -15.47 -26.55 -20.18
CA LEU A 466 -15.92 -27.52 -21.15
C LEU A 466 -16.83 -28.55 -20.50
N GLN A 467 -18.02 -28.71 -21.04
CA GLN A 467 -19.01 -29.67 -20.51
C GLN A 467 -18.81 -31.08 -21.09
N ALA A 468 -18.00 -31.21 -22.14
CA ALA A 468 -17.67 -32.45 -22.78
C ALA A 468 -16.25 -32.40 -23.36
N ASN A 469 -15.66 -33.57 -23.59
CA ASN A 469 -14.40 -33.66 -24.34
C ASN A 469 -14.62 -33.10 -25.75
N ILE A 470 -13.61 -32.40 -26.25
CA ILE A 470 -13.55 -31.91 -27.61
C ILE A 470 -12.58 -32.80 -28.38
N ALA A 471 -13.00 -33.31 -29.53
CA ALA A 471 -12.11 -34.01 -30.44
C ALA A 471 -11.32 -33.01 -31.29
N ALA A 472 -10.06 -33.33 -31.60
CA ALA A 472 -9.28 -32.56 -32.57
C ALA A 472 -10.04 -32.45 -33.90
N GLY A 473 -10.07 -31.25 -34.48
CA GLY A 473 -10.83 -30.96 -35.69
C GLY A 473 -12.25 -30.44 -35.45
N ALA A 474 -12.74 -30.40 -34.21
CA ALA A 474 -14.11 -29.94 -33.95
C ALA A 474 -14.29 -28.45 -34.32
N THR A 475 -15.48 -28.12 -34.81
CA THR A 475 -15.87 -26.73 -35.15
C THR A 475 -16.85 -26.15 -34.14
N SER A 476 -17.14 -26.90 -33.08
CA SER A 476 -17.94 -26.45 -31.95
C SER A 476 -17.57 -27.21 -30.68
N PHE A 477 -17.89 -26.62 -29.53
CA PHE A 477 -17.75 -27.27 -28.23
C PHE A 477 -18.87 -26.88 -27.27
N SER A 478 -19.02 -27.66 -26.20
CA SER A 478 -20.05 -27.40 -25.17
C SER A 478 -19.45 -26.68 -23.96
N SER A 479 -20.12 -25.63 -23.49
CA SER A 479 -19.64 -24.73 -22.44
C SER A 479 -20.65 -24.55 -21.31
N SER A 480 -20.15 -24.39 -20.07
CA SER A 480 -20.96 -24.08 -18.88
C SER A 480 -21.62 -22.71 -18.92
N THR A 481 -21.00 -21.74 -19.60
CA THR A 481 -21.45 -20.35 -19.72
C THR A 481 -21.40 -19.90 -21.18
N ALA A 482 -22.13 -18.85 -21.55
CA ALA A 482 -22.13 -18.34 -22.92
C ALA A 482 -20.90 -17.43 -23.13
N PRO A 483 -19.86 -17.83 -23.89
CA PRO A 483 -18.78 -16.91 -24.23
C PRO A 483 -19.30 -15.81 -25.16
N PRO A 484 -18.66 -14.63 -25.18
CA PRO A 484 -18.89 -13.67 -26.24
C PRO A 484 -18.34 -14.20 -27.58
N THR A 485 -18.82 -13.65 -28.69
CA THR A 485 -18.15 -13.85 -29.98
C THR A 485 -16.77 -13.20 -30.00
N GLY A 486 -15.83 -13.77 -30.74
CA GLY A 486 -14.44 -13.30 -30.83
C GLY A 486 -13.41 -14.27 -30.23
N SER A 487 -12.21 -13.77 -29.91
CA SER A 487 -11.09 -14.60 -29.48
C SER A 487 -11.25 -15.14 -28.06
N LEU A 488 -10.99 -16.43 -27.93
CA LEU A 488 -11.10 -17.21 -26.71
C LEU A 488 -9.84 -18.05 -26.54
N LEU A 489 -9.27 -18.07 -25.34
CA LEU A 489 -8.27 -19.06 -24.96
C LEU A 489 -9.01 -20.30 -24.47
N LEU A 490 -8.76 -21.44 -25.09
CA LEU A 490 -9.34 -22.73 -24.78
C LEU A 490 -8.26 -23.67 -24.21
N GLY A 491 -8.55 -24.38 -23.12
CA GLY A 491 -7.60 -25.26 -22.44
C GLY A 491 -6.73 -24.57 -21.38
N THR A 492 -5.82 -25.33 -20.78
CA THR A 492 -4.83 -24.84 -19.79
C THR A 492 -3.43 -25.38 -20.07
N GLY A 493 -2.40 -24.64 -19.66
CA GLY A 493 -1.01 -25.09 -19.77
C GLY A 493 -0.55 -25.24 -21.23
N ALA A 494 0.17 -26.32 -21.53
CA ALA A 494 0.71 -26.59 -22.86
C ALA A 494 -0.36 -26.95 -23.92
N ASN A 495 -1.57 -27.30 -23.48
CA ASN A 495 -2.70 -27.61 -24.36
C ASN A 495 -3.56 -26.37 -24.67
N ALA A 496 -3.18 -25.19 -24.19
CA ALA A 496 -3.97 -23.98 -24.41
C ALA A 496 -3.86 -23.51 -25.86
N GLU A 497 -4.99 -23.16 -26.48
CA GLU A 497 -5.05 -22.65 -27.85
C GLU A 497 -5.99 -21.45 -28.00
N ASP A 498 -5.74 -20.63 -29.01
CA ASP A 498 -6.61 -19.52 -29.37
C ASP A 498 -7.65 -19.99 -30.39
N VAL A 499 -8.92 -19.88 -30.02
CA VAL A 499 -10.06 -20.15 -30.91
C VAL A 499 -10.87 -18.87 -31.12
N THR A 500 -11.48 -18.74 -32.29
CA THR A 500 -12.36 -17.60 -32.58
C THR A 500 -13.80 -18.08 -32.57
N VAL A 501 -14.56 -17.67 -31.57
CA VAL A 501 -15.99 -17.97 -31.42
C VAL A 501 -16.78 -17.19 -32.47
N SER A 502 -17.47 -17.91 -33.36
CA SER A 502 -18.29 -17.33 -34.42
C SER A 502 -19.73 -17.11 -33.96
N SER A 503 -20.27 -17.99 -33.11
CA SER A 503 -21.61 -17.87 -32.55
C SER A 503 -21.78 -18.75 -31.31
N VAL A 504 -22.76 -18.40 -30.47
CA VAL A 504 -23.13 -19.19 -29.29
C VAL A 504 -24.64 -19.41 -29.30
N THR A 505 -25.07 -20.64 -29.07
CA THR A 505 -26.49 -21.03 -29.05
C THR A 505 -26.83 -21.85 -27.82
N GLY A 506 -28.13 -21.95 -27.51
CA GLY A 506 -28.67 -22.69 -26.37
C GLY A 506 -28.92 -21.85 -25.13
N ALA A 507 -29.57 -22.45 -24.13
CA ALA A 507 -29.87 -21.85 -22.83
C ALA A 507 -29.06 -22.48 -21.67
N GLY A 508 -27.95 -23.15 -22.01
CA GLY A 508 -27.11 -23.90 -21.07
C GLY A 508 -27.43 -25.41 -21.07
N PRO A 509 -26.41 -26.30 -21.15
CA PRO A 509 -25.03 -26.00 -21.57
C PRO A 509 -25.02 -25.39 -22.99
N TYR A 510 -24.14 -24.44 -23.23
CA TYR A 510 -24.10 -23.67 -24.46
C TYR A 510 -23.31 -24.40 -25.54
N THR A 511 -23.80 -24.36 -26.78
CA THR A 511 -23.02 -24.78 -27.95
C THR A 511 -22.28 -23.58 -28.49
N VAL A 512 -20.95 -23.66 -28.50
CA VAL A 512 -20.05 -22.59 -28.93
C VAL A 512 -19.47 -23.00 -30.27
N ASN A 513 -19.85 -22.31 -31.33
CA ASN A 513 -19.30 -22.53 -32.66
C ASN A 513 -18.03 -21.69 -32.83
N VAL A 514 -17.01 -22.27 -33.46
CA VAL A 514 -15.75 -21.59 -33.75
C VAL A 514 -15.51 -21.49 -35.26
N SER A 515 -14.77 -20.47 -35.69
CA SER A 515 -14.51 -20.23 -37.12
C SER A 515 -13.38 -21.10 -37.71
N ALA A 516 -12.66 -21.83 -36.86
CA ALA A 516 -11.59 -22.75 -37.24
C ALA A 516 -11.73 -24.04 -36.43
N THR A 517 -11.01 -25.09 -36.83
CA THR A 517 -10.95 -26.33 -36.06
C THR A 517 -10.18 -26.14 -34.76
N VAL A 518 -10.66 -26.75 -33.68
CA VAL A 518 -10.01 -26.80 -32.37
C VAL A 518 -9.16 -28.05 -32.19
N ASN A 519 -8.18 -28.00 -31.29
CA ASN A 519 -7.43 -29.16 -30.82
C ASN A 519 -8.29 -30.04 -29.90
N ALA A 520 -7.75 -31.21 -29.53
CA ALA A 520 -8.43 -32.08 -28.57
C ALA A 520 -8.32 -31.49 -27.16
N HIS A 521 -9.44 -31.44 -26.44
CA HIS A 521 -9.52 -30.96 -25.06
C HIS A 521 -10.37 -31.89 -24.21
N TYR A 522 -10.10 -31.94 -22.90
CA TYR A 522 -10.90 -32.72 -21.97
C TYR A 522 -12.06 -31.92 -21.37
N ALA A 523 -13.15 -32.61 -21.03
CA ALA A 523 -14.22 -32.05 -20.22
C ALA A 523 -13.65 -31.52 -18.90
N GLY A 524 -14.15 -30.39 -18.44
CA GLY A 524 -13.63 -29.68 -17.28
C GLY A 524 -12.43 -28.78 -17.56
N GLU A 525 -11.79 -28.86 -18.74
CA GLU A 525 -10.84 -27.84 -19.13
C GLU A 525 -11.52 -26.47 -19.28
N ARG A 526 -10.74 -25.42 -19.08
CA ARG A 526 -11.24 -24.05 -19.02
C ARG A 526 -11.23 -23.38 -20.37
N TRP A 527 -12.04 -22.33 -20.50
CA TRP A 527 -11.80 -21.28 -21.47
C TRP A 527 -11.88 -19.91 -20.80
N GLY A 528 -11.21 -18.92 -21.38
CA GLY A 528 -11.23 -17.53 -20.94
C GLY A 528 -11.14 -16.55 -22.11
N VAL A 529 -11.71 -15.36 -21.95
CA VAL A 529 -11.57 -14.27 -22.94
C VAL A 529 -10.13 -13.73 -22.98
N ALA A 530 -9.80 -12.94 -24.00
CA ALA A 530 -8.46 -12.38 -24.22
C ALA A 530 -7.82 -11.69 -22.99
N ALA A 531 -8.63 -11.06 -22.13
CA ALA A 531 -8.15 -10.44 -20.89
C ALA A 531 -7.57 -11.46 -19.88
N GLU A 532 -8.18 -12.65 -19.76
CA GLU A 532 -7.70 -13.71 -18.87
C GLU A 532 -6.40 -14.33 -19.38
N ARG A 533 -6.30 -14.49 -20.69
CA ARG A 533 -5.06 -14.91 -21.37
C ARG A 533 -3.93 -13.93 -21.08
N LEU A 534 -4.19 -12.62 -21.25
CA LEU A 534 -3.20 -11.58 -20.98
C LEU A 534 -2.83 -11.53 -19.50
N ARG A 535 -3.78 -11.72 -18.58
CA ARG A 535 -3.51 -11.84 -17.14
C ARG A 535 -2.54 -12.98 -16.86
N THR A 536 -2.81 -14.17 -17.42
CA THR A 536 -1.95 -15.35 -17.26
C THR A 536 -0.54 -15.11 -17.80
N TYR A 537 -0.41 -14.55 -19.00
CA TYR A 537 0.91 -14.24 -19.58
C TYR A 537 1.68 -13.21 -18.76
N LYS A 538 1.00 -12.16 -18.28
CA LYS A 538 1.60 -11.15 -17.41
C LYS A 538 2.03 -11.74 -16.08
N ASN A 539 1.21 -12.58 -15.44
CA ASN A 539 1.57 -13.24 -14.20
C ASN A 539 2.75 -14.21 -14.37
N ASN A 540 2.83 -14.92 -15.50
CA ASN A 540 3.99 -15.73 -15.83
C ASN A 540 5.27 -14.88 -15.95
N PHE A 541 5.20 -13.71 -16.58
CA PHE A 541 6.32 -12.77 -16.60
C PHE A 541 6.66 -12.22 -15.21
N LEU A 542 5.67 -11.81 -14.41
CA LEU A 542 5.89 -11.25 -13.07
C LEU A 542 6.61 -12.26 -12.15
N ARG A 543 6.33 -13.57 -12.33
CA ARG A 543 7.02 -14.67 -11.64
C ARG A 543 8.44 -14.95 -12.14
N GLN A 544 8.85 -14.44 -13.30
CA GLN A 544 10.22 -14.63 -13.81
C GLN A 544 11.26 -13.78 -13.07
N ILE A 545 10.84 -12.75 -12.32
CA ILE A 545 11.66 -11.93 -11.41
C ILE A 545 12.95 -11.42 -12.11
N PRO A 546 12.85 -10.35 -12.93
CA PRO A 546 14.01 -9.79 -13.62
C PRO A 546 14.94 -9.04 -12.65
N ASP A 547 16.13 -8.69 -13.14
CA ASP A 547 17.18 -8.00 -12.38
C ASP A 547 16.66 -6.81 -11.56
N GLY A 548 17.02 -6.78 -10.28
CA GLY A 548 16.63 -5.74 -9.32
C GLY A 548 15.31 -6.00 -8.59
N ILE A 549 14.55 -7.03 -8.96
CA ILE A 549 13.37 -7.48 -8.22
C ILE A 549 13.77 -8.65 -7.32
N LEU A 550 13.44 -8.57 -6.03
CA LEU A 550 13.79 -9.60 -5.04
C LEU A 550 12.81 -10.78 -5.03
N GLY A 551 11.59 -10.57 -5.49
CA GLY A 551 10.58 -11.62 -5.52
C GLY A 551 9.25 -11.20 -6.10
N CYS A 552 8.33 -12.16 -6.13
CA CYS A 552 6.95 -11.96 -6.53
C CYS A 552 5.99 -12.51 -5.47
N PHE A 553 5.11 -11.68 -4.93
CA PHE A 553 4.00 -12.12 -4.10
C PHE A 553 2.87 -12.64 -4.99
N ASP A 554 2.59 -13.93 -4.88
CA ASP A 554 1.60 -14.61 -5.72
C ASP A 554 0.17 -14.40 -5.17
N PHE A 555 -0.32 -13.16 -5.32
CA PHE A 555 -1.68 -12.80 -4.94
C PHE A 555 -2.74 -13.60 -5.70
N GLU A 556 -2.46 -14.02 -6.94
CA GLU A 556 -3.34 -14.90 -7.72
C GLU A 556 -3.55 -16.21 -6.97
N ARG A 557 -2.48 -16.88 -6.55
CA ARG A 557 -2.58 -18.14 -5.79
C ARG A 557 -3.13 -17.95 -4.38
N GLY A 558 -2.88 -16.79 -3.77
CA GLY A 558 -3.42 -16.48 -2.44
C GLY A 558 -4.95 -16.46 -2.41
N VAL A 559 -5.58 -16.02 -3.50
CA VAL A 559 -7.02 -15.79 -3.54
C VAL A 559 -7.77 -16.74 -4.47
N GLU A 560 -7.10 -17.64 -5.19
CA GLU A 560 -7.76 -18.58 -6.10
C GLU A 560 -8.52 -19.68 -5.36
N SER A 561 -9.67 -20.07 -5.90
CA SER A 561 -10.47 -21.20 -5.40
C SER A 561 -9.75 -22.53 -5.44
N THR A 562 -8.96 -22.74 -6.48
CA THR A 562 -8.17 -23.94 -6.73
C THR A 562 -6.94 -23.55 -7.55
N PRO A 563 -5.84 -24.33 -7.51
CA PRO A 563 -4.65 -24.06 -8.31
C PRO A 563 -4.92 -23.72 -9.78
N GLY A 564 -4.50 -22.53 -10.20
CA GLY A 564 -4.67 -21.98 -11.54
C GLY A 564 -6.08 -21.48 -11.86
N SER A 565 -6.96 -21.33 -10.87
CA SER A 565 -8.35 -20.93 -11.08
C SER A 565 -8.48 -19.50 -11.58
N ALA A 566 -9.33 -19.30 -12.58
CA ALA A 566 -9.79 -17.97 -12.98
C ALA A 566 -10.80 -17.40 -11.97
N GLN A 567 -11.26 -18.20 -11.00
CA GLN A 567 -12.20 -17.79 -9.97
C GLN A 567 -11.52 -17.63 -8.62
N ILE A 568 -11.90 -16.56 -7.94
CA ILE A 568 -11.54 -16.31 -6.54
C ILE A 568 -12.19 -17.38 -5.65
N ASP A 569 -11.54 -17.72 -4.56
CA ASP A 569 -12.03 -18.69 -3.58
C ASP A 569 -13.41 -18.28 -3.05
N PRO A 570 -14.43 -19.14 -3.19
CA PRO A 570 -15.77 -18.83 -2.72
C PRO A 570 -15.83 -18.61 -1.21
N ARG A 571 -14.82 -19.04 -0.43
CA ARG A 571 -14.71 -18.70 1.00
C ARG A 571 -14.54 -17.20 1.23
N TYR A 572 -13.99 -16.47 0.25
CA TYR A 572 -14.00 -15.01 0.30
C TYR A 572 -15.35 -14.46 -0.13
N ALA A 573 -16.16 -15.16 -0.94
CA ALA A 573 -17.47 -14.72 -1.40
C ALA A 573 -18.51 -14.71 -0.27
N ALA A 574 -18.36 -13.76 0.65
CA ALA A 574 -19.37 -13.46 1.65
C ALA A 574 -20.61 -12.85 0.99
N SER A 575 -21.76 -12.96 1.66
CA SER A 575 -23.01 -12.33 1.23
C SER A 575 -22.97 -10.80 1.27
N ASP A 576 -21.90 -10.19 1.76
CA ASP A 576 -21.62 -8.78 1.52
C ASP A 576 -20.20 -8.61 0.96
N TRP A 577 -20.06 -7.64 0.06
CA TRP A 577 -18.80 -7.38 -0.65
C TRP A 577 -17.68 -6.89 0.26
N LEU A 578 -18.03 -6.40 1.44
CA LEU A 578 -17.09 -5.86 2.40
C LEU A 578 -16.28 -6.96 3.09
N HIS A 579 -16.93 -8.04 3.56
CA HIS A 579 -16.23 -9.18 4.14
C HIS A 579 -15.34 -9.88 3.12
N PHE A 580 -15.79 -9.96 1.86
CA PHE A 580 -14.96 -10.43 0.75
C PHE A 580 -13.68 -9.62 0.63
N GLN A 581 -13.78 -8.29 0.55
CA GLN A 581 -12.62 -7.42 0.42
C GLN A 581 -11.67 -7.55 1.61
N ARG A 582 -12.19 -7.60 2.83
CA ARG A 582 -11.37 -7.80 4.03
C ARG A 582 -10.63 -9.13 4.03
N GLY A 583 -11.30 -10.21 3.65
CA GLY A 583 -10.68 -11.54 3.56
C GLY A 583 -9.56 -11.56 2.51
N VAL A 584 -9.80 -10.97 1.35
CA VAL A 584 -8.80 -10.82 0.29
C VAL A 584 -7.63 -9.94 0.75
N SER A 585 -7.90 -8.79 1.39
CA SER A 585 -6.87 -7.88 1.89
C SER A 585 -6.00 -8.52 2.97
N ALA A 586 -6.62 -9.20 3.93
CA ALA A 586 -5.91 -9.92 4.99
C ALA A 586 -5.03 -11.05 4.41
N THR A 587 -5.53 -11.76 3.39
CA THR A 587 -4.76 -12.82 2.73
C THR A 587 -3.54 -12.26 1.98
N LYS A 588 -3.73 -11.19 1.21
CA LYS A 588 -2.63 -10.48 0.52
C LYS A 588 -1.59 -9.97 1.52
N ALA A 589 -2.04 -9.36 2.62
CA ALA A 589 -1.17 -8.89 3.69
C ALA A 589 -0.39 -10.04 4.36
N GLY A 590 -1.06 -11.15 4.63
CA GLY A 590 -0.43 -12.36 5.18
C GLY A 590 0.64 -12.93 4.25
N LEU A 591 0.44 -12.91 2.93
CA LEU A 591 1.49 -13.28 1.97
C LEU A 591 2.69 -12.34 2.06
N VAL A 592 2.46 -11.02 2.05
CA VAL A 592 3.52 -10.00 2.13
C VAL A 592 4.40 -10.20 3.36
N VAL A 593 3.77 -10.36 4.54
CA VAL A 593 4.49 -10.53 5.80
C VAL A 593 5.11 -11.93 5.91
N GLY A 594 4.38 -12.98 5.53
CA GLY A 594 4.79 -14.36 5.73
C GLY A 594 5.84 -14.89 4.75
N THR A 595 5.98 -14.32 3.55
CA THR A 595 6.81 -14.92 2.48
C THR A 595 8.09 -14.18 2.12
N GLY A 596 8.41 -13.00 2.66
CA GLY A 596 9.70 -12.41 2.32
C GLY A 596 10.07 -11.03 2.85
N ILE A 597 9.14 -10.24 3.39
CA ILE A 597 9.49 -8.90 3.90
C ILE A 597 9.90 -8.94 5.38
N ALA A 598 9.36 -9.86 6.19
CA ALA A 598 9.70 -9.94 7.62
C ALA A 598 11.22 -9.96 7.93
N PRO A 599 12.10 -10.68 7.20
CA PRO A 599 13.54 -10.66 7.47
C PRO A 599 14.23 -9.32 7.23
N LEU A 600 13.62 -8.40 6.48
CA LEU A 600 14.14 -7.05 6.22
C LEU A 600 13.62 -6.03 7.23
N PHE A 601 12.66 -6.42 8.06
CA PHE A 601 11.86 -5.54 8.91
C PHE A 601 11.79 -5.97 10.39
N GLY A 602 12.23 -7.18 10.72
CA GLY A 602 12.19 -7.76 12.07
C GLY A 602 13.53 -7.88 12.78
#